data_AF-A0A8E5HJS3-F1
#
_entry.id   AF-A0A8E5HJS3-F1
#
_cell.length_a   1.000
_cell.length_b   1.000
_cell.length_c   1.000
_cell.angle_alpha   90.00
_cell.angle_beta   90.00
_cell.angle_gamma   90.00
#
_symmetry.space_group_name_H-M   'P 1'
#
loop_
_entity.id
_entity.type
_entity.pdbx_description
1 polymer ?
#
loop_
_entity_poly.entity_id
_entity_poly.type
_entity_poly.pdbx_seq_one_letter_code
_entity_poly.pdbx_strand_id
1 'polypeptide(L)'
;MGGGGKIPYPKHVWSPAGGWYAQPGNWRANTLVAAGFVVGILAVTWKFSSERESWARKPEPGDWYPSRRWSKELIQWDKEDRLKAEQDKEQS
;
A
#
# COMPACT_ATOMS: atom_id res chain seq x y z
N MET A 1 27.08 9.55 -18.25
CA MET A 1 27.70 8.47 -17.45
C MET A 1 28.17 7.40 -18.41
N GLY A 2 29.48 7.29 -18.64
CA GLY A 2 30.07 6.30 -19.55
C GLY A 2 30.11 4.96 -18.85
N GLY A 3 29.24 4.03 -19.25
CA GLY A 3 29.41 2.63 -18.87
C GLY A 3 30.67 2.12 -19.57
N GLY A 4 31.71 1.78 -18.80
CA GLY A 4 32.87 1.07 -19.33
C GLY A 4 32.42 -0.17 -20.12
N GLY A 5 33.19 -0.54 -21.14
CA GLY A 5 32.84 -1.63 -22.06
C GLY A 5 32.46 -2.92 -21.32
N LYS A 6 31.44 -3.62 -21.84
CA LYS A 6 30.97 -4.88 -21.25
C LYS A 6 32.09 -5.93 -21.33
N ILE A 7 32.51 -6.47 -20.19
CA ILE A 7 33.46 -7.59 -20.12
C ILE A 7 32.78 -8.82 -20.75
N PRO A 8 33.48 -9.66 -21.54
CA PRO A 8 32.92 -10.91 -22.06
C PRO A 8 32.38 -11.81 -20.94
N TYR A 9 31.23 -12.42 -21.16
CA TYR A 9 30.56 -13.30 -20.19
C TYR A 9 29.86 -14.46 -20.92
N PRO A 10 29.68 -15.62 -20.28
CA PRO A 10 29.01 -16.77 -20.88
C PRO A 10 27.53 -16.46 -21.15
N LYS A 11 27.08 -16.62 -22.40
CA LYS A 11 25.70 -16.31 -22.83
C LYS A 11 24.70 -17.42 -22.54
N HIS A 12 25.18 -18.64 -22.33
CA HIS A 12 24.35 -19.83 -22.14
C HIS A 12 24.01 -20.10 -20.66
N VAL A 13 24.61 -19.35 -19.73
CA VAL A 13 24.34 -19.50 -18.30
C VAL A 13 23.07 -18.72 -17.97
N TRP A 14 22.12 -19.39 -17.32
CA TRP A 14 20.88 -18.79 -16.84
C TRP A 14 20.82 -18.80 -15.32
N SER A 15 20.26 -17.73 -14.75
CA SER A 15 19.94 -17.62 -13.32
C SER A 15 18.63 -16.87 -13.15
N PRO A 16 17.83 -17.19 -12.12
CA PRO A 16 16.53 -16.57 -11.88
C PRO A 16 16.62 -15.05 -11.64
N ALA A 17 17.73 -14.56 -11.11
CA ALA A 17 17.96 -13.12 -10.89
C ALA A 17 18.45 -12.40 -12.16
N GLY A 18 18.67 -13.12 -13.26
CA GLY A 18 19.34 -12.63 -14.46
C GLY A 18 20.82 -13.02 -14.50
N GLY A 19 21.62 -12.22 -15.21
CA GLY A 19 23.05 -12.46 -15.37
C GLY A 19 23.81 -11.15 -15.59
N TRP A 20 24.97 -11.23 -16.22
CA TRP A 20 25.80 -10.06 -16.47
C TRP A 20 25.11 -9.05 -17.40
N TYR A 21 24.97 -7.81 -16.90
CA TYR A 21 24.41 -6.68 -17.63
C TYR A 21 23.03 -6.95 -18.25
N ALA A 22 22.15 -7.64 -17.51
CA ALA A 22 20.82 -8.00 -17.98
C ALA A 22 19.99 -6.74 -18.29
N GLN A 23 19.66 -6.53 -19.56
CA GLN A 23 18.80 -5.45 -20.03
C GLN A 23 17.84 -6.01 -21.09
N PRO A 24 16.82 -6.78 -20.67
CA PRO A 24 15.88 -7.38 -21.61
C PRO A 24 15.05 -6.29 -22.30
N GLY A 25 14.75 -6.47 -23.59
CA GLY A 25 14.01 -5.46 -24.38
C GLY A 25 12.60 -5.17 -23.85
N ASN A 26 12.00 -6.12 -23.13
CA ASN A 26 10.65 -6.02 -22.57
C ASN A 26 10.62 -5.65 -21.07
N TRP A 27 11.72 -5.13 -20.50
CA TRP A 27 11.81 -4.85 -19.06
C TRP A 27 10.62 -4.03 -18.53
N ARG A 28 10.14 -3.03 -19.29
CA ARG A 28 9.00 -2.17 -18.89
C ARG A 28 7.73 -2.96 -18.69
N ALA A 29 7.37 -3.80 -19.65
CA ALA A 29 6.15 -4.61 -19.60
C ALA A 29 6.24 -5.60 -18.43
N ASN A 30 7.37 -6.27 -18.25
CA ASN A 30 7.56 -7.21 -17.15
C ASN A 30 7.46 -6.53 -15.78
N THR A 31 8.05 -5.33 -15.62
CA THR A 31 7.92 -4.54 -14.39
C THR A 31 6.48 -4.11 -14.14
N LEU A 32 5.73 -3.71 -15.18
CA LEU A 32 4.32 -3.36 -15.03
C LEU A 32 3.47 -4.55 -14.57
N VAL A 33 3.71 -5.74 -15.13
CA VAL A 33 3.02 -6.96 -14.70
C VAL A 33 3.36 -7.30 -13.25
N ALA A 34 4.64 -7.27 -12.88
CA ALA A 34 5.08 -7.53 -11.52
C ALA A 34 4.49 -6.51 -10.52
N ALA A 35 4.50 -5.22 -10.86
CA ALA A 35 3.92 -4.17 -10.05
C ALA A 35 2.41 -4.35 -9.89
N GLY A 36 1.69 -4.70 -10.97
CA GLY A 36 0.26 -4.99 -10.92
C GLY A 36 -0.07 -6.13 -9.96
N PHE A 37 0.74 -7.20 -9.97
CA PHE A 37 0.57 -8.32 -9.06
C PHE A 37 0.80 -7.91 -7.59
N VAL A 38 1.87 -7.16 -7.30
CA VAL A 38 2.15 -6.64 -5.96
C VAL A 38 1.04 -5.73 -5.46
N VAL A 39 0.57 -4.79 -6.29
CA VAL A 39 -0.54 -3.88 -5.95
C VAL A 39 -1.82 -4.67 -5.69
N GLY A 40 -2.11 -5.70 -6.49
CA GLY A 40 -3.26 -6.58 -6.28
C GLY A 40 -3.24 -7.27 -4.91
N ILE A 41 -2.11 -7.88 -4.55
CA ILE A 41 -1.94 -8.52 -3.23
C ILE A 41 -2.08 -7.50 -2.10
N LEU A 42 -1.44 -6.33 -2.23
CA LEU A 42 -1.50 -5.28 -1.23
C LEU A 42 -2.93 -4.77 -1.03
N ALA A 43 -3.68 -4.54 -2.10
CA ALA A 43 -5.06 -4.06 -2.02
C ALA A 43 -5.98 -5.07 -1.31
N VAL A 44 -5.88 -6.36 -1.65
CA VAL A 44 -6.67 -7.42 -1.00
C VAL A 44 -6.31 -7.54 0.48
N THR A 45 -5.02 -7.58 0.79
CA THR A 45 -4.54 -7.72 2.17
C THR A 45 -4.91 -6.50 3.02
N TRP A 46 -4.75 -5.29 2.47
CA TRP A 46 -5.13 -4.04 3.14
C TRP A 46 -6.63 -4.01 3.43
N LYS A 47 -7.48 -4.30 2.43
CA LYS A 47 -8.93 -4.39 2.63
C LYS A 47 -9.27 -5.42 3.70
N PHE A 48 -8.72 -6.62 3.60
CA PHE A 48 -8.96 -7.69 4.57
C PHE A 48 -8.59 -7.30 6.01
N SER A 49 -7.43 -6.64 6.17
CA SER A 49 -6.92 -6.14 7.46
C SER A 49 -7.80 -5.02 8.00
N SER A 50 -8.10 -4.02 7.18
CA SER A 50 -8.90 -2.84 7.55
C SER A 50 -10.32 -3.19 7.98
N GLU A 51 -10.87 -4.30 7.49
CA GLU A 51 -12.19 -4.78 7.91
C GLU A 51 -12.18 -5.55 9.24
N ARG A 52 -11.02 -6.04 9.67
CA ARG A 52 -10.82 -6.84 10.89
C ARG A 52 -10.13 -6.08 12.00
N GLU A 53 -9.71 -4.86 11.72
CA GLU A 53 -9.13 -3.98 12.71
C GLU A 53 -10.19 -3.64 13.76
N SER A 54 -9.99 -4.15 14.98
CA SER A 54 -10.84 -3.90 16.15
C SER A 54 -10.05 -3.15 17.21
N TRP A 55 -10.65 -2.11 17.80
CA TRP A 55 -10.08 -1.24 18.79
C TRP A 55 -10.69 -1.51 20.16
N ALA A 56 -9.83 -1.70 21.17
CA ALA A 56 -10.27 -1.97 22.54
C ALA A 56 -11.07 -0.81 23.15
N ARG A 57 -10.80 0.43 22.71
CA ARG A 57 -11.50 1.64 23.16
C ARG A 57 -11.47 2.70 22.07
N LYS A 58 -12.42 3.62 22.16
CA LYS A 58 -12.44 4.83 21.33
C LYS A 58 -11.24 5.74 21.67
N PRO A 59 -10.49 6.23 20.67
CA PRO A 59 -9.36 7.14 20.89
C PRO A 59 -9.81 8.50 21.43
N GLU A 60 -8.89 9.21 22.07
CA GLU A 60 -9.19 10.51 22.66
C GLU A 60 -9.38 11.58 21.58
N PRO A 61 -10.28 12.57 21.78
CA PRO A 61 -10.45 13.66 20.84
C PRO A 61 -9.14 14.45 20.67
N GLY A 62 -8.61 14.48 19.44
CA GLY A 62 -7.34 15.15 19.11
C GLY A 62 -6.22 14.19 18.70
N ASP A 63 -6.36 12.90 19.00
CA ASP A 63 -5.36 11.90 18.61
C ASP A 63 -5.36 11.63 17.09
N TRP A 64 -4.17 11.55 16.51
CA TRP A 64 -3.98 11.23 15.09
C TRP A 64 -3.44 9.82 14.90
N TYR A 65 -4.07 9.07 13.99
CA TYR A 65 -3.64 7.74 13.59
C TYR A 65 -3.91 7.53 12.09
N PRO A 66 -3.02 6.84 11.36
CA PRO A 66 -3.19 6.64 9.92
C PRO A 66 -4.47 5.86 9.57
N SER A 67 -4.82 4.86 10.39
CA SER A 67 -5.95 3.98 10.12
C SER A 67 -7.32 4.64 10.23
N ARG A 68 -7.40 5.88 10.73
CA ARG A 68 -8.64 6.68 10.77
C ARG A 68 -9.33 6.81 9.42
N ARG A 69 -8.55 6.73 8.33
CA ARG A 69 -9.05 6.88 6.96
C ARG A 69 -9.66 5.61 6.38
N TRP A 70 -9.41 4.44 6.97
CA TRP A 70 -9.82 3.16 6.38
C TRP A 70 -10.42 2.15 7.38
N SER A 71 -10.00 2.18 8.65
CA SER A 71 -10.54 1.33 9.70
C SER A 71 -12.01 1.61 9.92
N LYS A 72 -12.83 0.54 9.90
CA LYS A 72 -14.30 0.65 9.96
C LYS A 72 -14.78 1.30 11.26
N GLU A 73 -14.28 0.85 12.41
CA GLU A 73 -14.70 1.33 13.73
C GLU A 73 -14.39 2.82 13.92
N LEU A 74 -13.19 3.24 13.51
CA LEU A 74 -12.75 4.62 13.66
C LEU A 74 -13.58 5.58 12.78
N ILE A 75 -13.88 5.17 11.54
CA ILE A 75 -14.76 5.93 10.65
C ILE A 75 -16.18 6.03 11.22
N GLN A 76 -16.69 4.98 11.85
CA GLN A 76 -18.02 4.99 12.48
C GLN A 76 -18.06 5.96 13.67
N TRP A 77 -17.10 5.85 14.58
CA TRP A 77 -16.99 6.75 15.73
C TRP A 77 -16.83 8.22 15.32
N ASP A 78 -16.08 8.50 14.25
CA ASP A 78 -15.93 9.86 13.70
C ASP A 78 -17.23 10.42 13.09
N LYS A 79 -18.10 9.56 12.57
CA LYS A 79 -19.42 9.96 12.07
C LYS A 79 -20.36 10.24 13.24
N GLU A 80 -20.35 9.38 14.25
CA GLU A 80 -21.15 9.56 15.47
C GLU A 80 -20.80 10.87 16.20
N ASP A 81 -19.52 11.19 16.34
CA ASP A 81 -19.09 12.43 16.99
C ASP A 81 -19.53 13.68 16.22
N ARG A 82 -19.49 13.61 14.88
CA ARG A 82 -19.98 14.70 14.02
C ARG A 82 -21.48 14.91 14.18
N LEU A 83 -22.26 13.83 14.15
CA LEU A 83 -23.71 13.89 14.33
C LEU A 83 -24.10 14.44 15.71
N LYS A 84 -23.41 14.00 16.78
CA LYS A 84 -23.63 14.54 18.14
C LYS A 84 -23.32 16.04 18.20
N ALA A 85 -22.20 16.47 17.63
CA ALA A 85 -21.82 17.88 17.59
C ALA A 85 -22.79 18.74 16.76
N GLU A 86 -23.50 18.16 15.78
CA GLU A 86 -24.56 18.84 15.04
C GLU A 86 -25.84 18.93 15.88
N GLN A 87 -26.25 17.86 16.53
CA GLN A 87 -27.42 17.83 17.43
C GLN A 87 -27.28 18.81 18.59
N ASP A 88 -26.10 18.88 19.21
CA ASP A 88 -25.83 19.80 20.32
C ASP A 88 -25.91 21.28 19.87
N LYS A 89 -25.57 21.57 18.61
CA LYS A 89 -25.70 22.91 18.03
C LYS A 89 -27.15 23.26 17.70
N GLU A 90 -27.96 22.29 17.30
CA GLU A 90 -29.39 22.51 17.02
C GLU A 90 -30.20 22.70 18.31
N GLN A 91 -29.74 22.15 19.44
CA GLN A 91 -30.38 22.27 20.74
C GLN A 91 -29.96 23.51 21.54
N SER A 92 -28.86 24.19 21.14
CA SER A 92 -28.36 25.42 21.75
C SER A 92 -28.90 26.68 21.10
#